data_AF-A0A2N0QPF2-F1
#
_entry.id   AF-A0A2N0QPF2-F1
#
_cell.length_a   1.000
_cell.length_b   1.000
_cell.length_c   1.000
_cell.angle_alpha   90.00
_cell.angle_beta   90.00
_cell.angle_gamma   90.00
#
_symmetry.space_group_name_H-M   'P 1'
#
loop_
_entity.id
_entity.type
_entity.pdbx_description
1 polymer ?
#
loop_
_entity_poly.entity_id
_entity_poly.type
_entity_poly.pdbx_seq_one_letter_code
_entity_poly.pdbx_strand_id
1 'polypeptide(L)'
;MSTNLKEPSFEVYKNFNVNPEDEVFDLLKEKKPHILAITEDWCGDAMLNNAVIRKIAEEADVEIRCAFRDADTDLIDRYLTNG
;
A
#
# COMPACT_ATOMS: atom_id res chain seq x y z
N MET A 1 -19.04 3.21 11.70
CA MET A 1 -18.69 4.62 11.41
C MET A 1 -18.32 4.68 9.94
N SER A 2 -18.89 5.58 9.15
CA SER A 2 -18.43 5.78 7.77
C SER A 2 -17.12 6.55 7.82
N THR A 3 -16.02 5.92 7.41
CA THR A 3 -14.69 6.51 7.31
C THR A 3 -14.63 7.41 6.06
N ASN A 4 -14.43 8.71 6.24
CA ASN A 4 -14.37 9.70 5.15
C ASN A 4 -12.98 9.77 4.48
N LEU A 5 -12.19 8.69 4.56
CA LEU A 5 -10.79 8.66 4.07
C LEU A 5 -10.66 8.09 2.66
N LYS A 6 -11.73 7.52 2.12
CA LYS A 6 -11.76 6.99 0.76
C LYS A 6 -11.47 8.06 -0.28
N GLU A 7 -12.23 9.16 -0.28
CA GLU A 7 -12.08 10.24 -1.27
C GLU A 7 -10.69 10.87 -1.20
N PRO A 8 -10.15 11.25 -0.02
CA PRO A 8 -8.76 11.68 0.10
C PRO A 8 -7.73 10.68 -0.44
N SER A 9 -7.91 9.38 -0.18
CA SER A 9 -7.00 8.34 -0.71
C SER A 9 -6.99 8.34 -2.23
N PHE A 10 -8.17 8.43 -2.86
CA PHE A 10 -8.27 8.52 -4.32
C PHE A 10 -7.64 9.79 -4.88
N GLU A 11 -7.74 10.92 -4.18
CA GLU A 11 -7.07 12.15 -4.61
C GLU A 11 -5.55 12.04 -4.51
N VAL A 12 -5.01 11.41 -3.46
CA VAL A 12 -3.57 11.09 -3.40
C VAL A 12 -3.18 10.21 -4.58
N TYR A 13 -3.93 9.13 -4.84
CA TYR A 13 -3.63 8.21 -5.94
C TYR A 13 -3.62 8.91 -7.31
N LYS A 14 -4.55 9.84 -7.57
CA LYS A 14 -4.60 10.58 -8.85
C LYS A 14 -3.43 11.55 -9.01
N ASN A 15 -3.03 12.22 -7.93
CA ASN A 15 -2.06 13.31 -7.98
C ASN A 15 -0.62 12.86 -7.71
N PHE A 16 -0.42 11.68 -7.10
CA PHE A 16 0.89 11.08 -6.93
C PHE A 16 1.35 10.44 -8.24
N ASN A 17 2.48 10.95 -8.74
CA ASN A 17 3.13 10.45 -9.94
C ASN A 17 4.50 9.90 -9.56
N VAL A 18 4.84 8.75 -10.13
CA VAL A 18 6.17 8.16 -10.03
C VAL A 18 6.98 8.53 -11.27
N ASN A 19 8.30 8.49 -11.15
CA ASN A 19 9.19 8.60 -12.30
C ASN A 19 9.61 7.17 -12.73
N PRO A 20 9.15 6.67 -13.89
CA PRO A 20 9.46 5.32 -14.35
C PRO A 20 10.95 5.02 -14.52
N GLU A 21 11.78 6.07 -14.64
CA GLU A 21 13.23 5.96 -14.80
C GLU A 21 13.98 5.80 -13.47
N ASP A 22 13.29 5.81 -12.32
CA ASP A 22 13.92 5.59 -11.03
C ASP A 22 14.40 4.12 -10.91
N GLU A 23 15.68 3.93 -10.51
CA GLU A 23 16.35 2.62 -10.42
C GLU A 23 15.61 1.58 -9.55
N VAL A 24 14.75 2.04 -8.63
CA VAL A 24 13.93 1.17 -7.80
C VAL A 24 12.98 0.30 -8.62
N PHE A 25 12.49 0.77 -9.77
CA PHE A 25 11.56 0.01 -10.60
C PHE A 25 12.22 -1.16 -11.29
N ASP A 26 13.48 -1.01 -11.72
CA ASP A 26 14.26 -2.12 -12.27
C ASP A 26 14.48 -3.20 -11.21
N LEU A 27 14.81 -2.80 -9.98
CA LEU A 27 14.96 -3.71 -8.86
C LEU A 27 13.64 -4.46 -8.55
N LEU A 28 12.51 -3.75 -8.50
CA LEU A 28 11.21 -4.36 -8.22
C LEU A 28 10.78 -5.34 -9.34
N LYS A 29 11.00 -4.97 -10.61
CA LYS A 29 10.72 -5.82 -11.79
C LYS A 29 11.61 -7.07 -11.81
N GLU A 30 12.87 -6.95 -11.38
CA GLU A 30 13.79 -8.09 -11.25
C GLU A 30 13.39 -9.01 -10.10
N LYS A 31 13.17 -8.46 -8.90
CA LYS A 31 12.93 -9.25 -7.68
C LYS A 31 11.53 -9.81 -7.57
N LYS A 32 10.53 -9.17 -8.19
CA LYS A 32 9.11 -9.56 -8.17
C LYS A 32 8.62 -9.94 -6.76
N PRO A 33 8.75 -9.04 -5.77
CA PRO A 33 8.38 -9.36 -4.40
C PRO A 33 6.88 -9.63 -4.28
N HIS A 34 6.50 -10.47 -3.32
CA HIS A 34 5.11 -10.59 -2.91
C HIS A 34 4.81 -9.54 -1.84
N ILE A 35 3.87 -8.64 -2.13
CA ILE A 35 3.51 -7.55 -1.23
C ILE A 35 2.14 -7.81 -0.61
N LEU A 36 2.08 -7.77 0.72
CA LEU A 36 0.84 -7.79 1.50
C LEU A 36 0.73 -6.49 2.30
N ALA A 37 -0.27 -5.68 2.00
CA ALA A 37 -0.65 -4.53 2.81
C ALA A 37 -1.70 -4.95 3.85
N ILE A 38 -1.33 -4.90 5.12
CA ILE A 38 -2.28 -5.02 6.23
C ILE A 38 -2.71 -3.61 6.60
N THR A 39 -3.98 -3.29 6.38
CA THR A 39 -4.43 -1.90 6.29
C THR A 39 -5.84 -1.70 6.82
N GLU A 40 -6.22 -0.47 7.11
CA GLU A 40 -7.56 -0.10 7.60
C GLU A 40 -8.03 1.24 7.04
N ASP A 41 -9.33 1.33 6.79
CA ASP A 41 -9.94 2.52 6.17
C ASP A 41 -10.11 3.70 7.16
N TRP A 42 -9.98 3.44 8.46
CA TRP A 42 -10.02 4.43 9.52
C TRP A 42 -8.66 5.09 9.79
N CYS A 43 -7.58 4.56 9.22
CA CYS A 43 -6.22 5.03 9.47
C CYS A 43 -5.78 6.09 8.45
N GLY A 44 -5.35 7.26 8.93
CA GLY A 44 -4.83 8.34 8.09
C GLY A 44 -3.55 7.96 7.34
N ASP A 45 -2.66 7.17 7.96
CA ASP A 45 -1.46 6.67 7.30
C ASP A 45 -1.80 5.65 6.21
N ALA A 46 -2.79 4.80 6.44
CA ALA A 46 -3.28 3.87 5.43
C ALA A 46 -3.88 4.62 4.23
N MET A 47 -4.65 5.68 4.47
CA MET A 47 -5.22 6.53 3.41
C MET A 47 -4.14 7.04 2.43
N LEU A 48 -3.00 7.50 2.95
CA LEU A 48 -1.87 7.98 2.15
C LEU A 48 -1.08 6.82 1.53
N ASN A 49 -0.59 5.89 2.35
CA ASN A 49 0.36 4.88 1.93
C ASN A 49 -0.24 3.86 0.96
N ASN A 50 -1.53 3.50 1.11
CA ASN A 50 -2.19 2.58 0.17
C ASN A 50 -2.20 3.14 -1.25
N ALA A 51 -2.44 4.46 -1.40
CA ALA A 51 -2.45 5.12 -2.70
C ALA A 51 -1.05 5.15 -3.34
N VAL A 52 -0.02 5.49 -2.53
CA VAL A 52 1.38 5.56 -2.97
C VAL A 52 1.89 4.18 -3.38
N ILE A 53 1.74 3.17 -2.53
CA ILE A 53 2.25 1.82 -2.81
C ILE A 53 1.53 1.18 -3.99
N ARG A 54 0.25 1.50 -4.19
CA ARG A 54 -0.50 1.05 -5.38
C ARG A 54 0.10 1.58 -6.67
N LYS A 55 0.46 2.88 -6.73
CA LYS A 55 1.11 3.47 -7.91
C LYS A 55 2.47 2.84 -8.20
N ILE A 56 3.25 2.60 -7.16
CA ILE A 56 4.56 1.96 -7.29
C ILE A 56 4.41 0.52 -7.80
N ALA A 57 3.46 -0.23 -7.25
CA ALA A 57 3.19 -1.61 -7.66
C ALA A 57 2.72 -1.71 -9.12
N GLU A 58 1.86 -0.79 -9.57
CA GLU A 58 1.40 -0.71 -10.96
C GLU A 58 2.55 -0.41 -11.93
N GLU A 59 3.42 0.56 -11.61
CA GLU A 59 4.58 0.89 -12.45
C GLU A 59 5.62 -0.25 -12.50
N ALA A 60 5.78 -0.96 -11.38
CA ALA A 60 6.69 -2.10 -11.29
C ALA A 60 6.13 -3.41 -11.88
N ASP A 61 4.84 -3.46 -12.26
CA ASP A 61 4.12 -4.70 -12.59
C ASP A 61 4.26 -5.78 -11.48
N VAL A 62 4.10 -5.34 -10.23
CA VAL A 62 4.21 -6.19 -9.03
C VAL A 62 2.83 -6.39 -8.40
N GLU A 63 2.52 -7.62 -8.02
CA GLU A 63 1.28 -7.95 -7.32
C GLU A 63 1.30 -7.44 -5.87
N ILE A 64 0.27 -6.69 -5.51
CA ILE A 64 -0.02 -6.31 -4.13
C ILE A 64 -1.40 -6.82 -3.72
N ARG A 65 -1.47 -7.44 -2.54
CA ARG A 65 -2.71 -7.87 -1.90
C ARG A 65 -2.97 -7.04 -0.65
N CYS A 66 -4.24 -6.87 -0.30
CA CYS A 66 -4.65 -6.16 0.91
C CYS A 66 -5.44 -7.10 1.82
N ALA A 67 -5.20 -6.97 3.13
CA ALA A 67 -6.00 -7.57 4.18
C ALA A 67 -6.38 -6.50 5.20
N PHE A 68 -7.61 -6.57 5.72
CA PHE A 68 -8.02 -5.71 6.83
C PHE A 68 -7.37 -6.19 8.11
N ARG A 69 -6.67 -5.30 8.81
CA ARG A 69 -6.05 -5.56 10.12
C ARG A 69 -7.05 -6.17 11.10
N ASP A 70 -8.23 -5.58 11.19
CA ASP A 70 -9.24 -5.91 12.19
C ASP A 70 -9.99 -7.20 11.84
N ALA A 71 -9.84 -7.71 10.60
CA ALA A 71 -10.41 -8.98 10.18
C ALA A 71 -9.58 -10.20 10.61
N ASP A 72 -8.27 -10.02 10.85
CA ASP A 72 -7.35 -11.06 11.34
C ASP A 72 -6.21 -10.42 12.14
N THR A 73 -6.40 -10.31 13.46
CA THR A 73 -5.39 -9.72 14.34
C THR A 73 -4.15 -10.61 14.50
N ASP A 74 -4.31 -11.93 14.38
CA ASP A 74 -3.19 -12.87 14.45
C ASP A 74 -2.25 -12.71 13.25
N LEU A 75 -2.78 -12.25 12.11
CA LEU A 75 -1.97 -11.86 10.96
C LEU A 75 -1.05 -10.69 11.29
N ILE A 76 -1.57 -9.57 11.80
CA ILE A 76 -0.72 -8.41 12.10
C ILE A 76 0.27 -8.70 13.23
N ASP A 77 -0.14 -9.45 14.25
CA ASP A 77 0.70 -9.79 15.42
C ASP A 77 1.98 -10.54 15.04
N ARG A 78 1.96 -11.33 13.96
CA ARG A 78 3.13 -12.03 13.43
C ARG A 78 4.17 -11.12 12.78
N TYR A 79 3.79 -9.90 12.38
CA TYR A 79 4.64 -8.96 11.65
C TYR A 79 4.90 -7.65 12.41
N LEU A 80 4.48 -7.56 13.68
CA LEU A 80 4.79 -6.41 14.52
C LEU A 80 6.32 -6.30 14.72
N THR A 81 6.89 -5.18 14.27
CA THR A 81 8.30 -4.86 14.52
C THR A 81 8.41 -4.01 15.78
N ASN A 82 8.41 -4.64 16.96
CA ASN A 82 8.74 -4.02 18.26
C ASN A 82 8.18 -2.61 18.57
N GLY A 83 7.02 -2.22 18.03
CA GLY A 83 6.30 -0.99 18.38
C GLY A 83 7.14 0.27 18.35
#